data_AF-A0A3N5J089-F1
#
_entry.id   AF-A0A3N5J089-F1
#
_cell.length_a   1.000
_cell.length_b   1.000
_cell.length_c   1.000
_cell.angle_alpha   90.00
_cell.angle_beta   90.00
_cell.angle_gamma   90.00
#
_symmetry.space_group_name_H-M   'P 1'
#
loop_
_entity.id
_entity.type
_entity.pdbx_description
1 polymer ?
#
loop_
_entity_poly.entity_id
_entity_poly.type
_entity_poly.pdbx_seq_one_letter_code
_entity_poly.pdbx_strand_id
1 'polypeptide(L)'
;MSAAWELIHLAVVELADSSPIKQRLVCAYSKFLAELDSAELPRGARGEFDSLRSELTRVTPCRGETAVAATVRKMSNEEAASCARRVVQLLNLAQTEVLVAPVRSSRAVVSLFSAEA
;
A
#
# COMPACT_ATOMS: atom_id res chain seq x y z
N MET A 1 6.51 -2.57 -12.55
CA MET A 1 6.45 -2.76 -11.07
C MET A 1 7.42 -1.78 -10.40
N SER A 2 7.15 -0.47 -10.44
CA SER A 2 7.97 0.54 -9.72
C SER A 2 7.11 1.69 -9.17
N ALA A 3 6.16 2.21 -9.95
CA ALA A 3 5.32 3.36 -9.55
C ALA A 3 4.49 3.12 -8.28
N ALA A 4 3.77 2.00 -8.16
CA ALA A 4 2.91 1.72 -7.01
C ALA A 4 3.66 1.68 -5.67
N TRP A 5 4.83 1.04 -5.66
CA TRP A 5 5.71 0.99 -4.50
C TRP A 5 6.28 2.38 -4.16
N GLU A 6 6.72 3.13 -5.17
CA GLU A 6 7.22 4.49 -5.01
C GLU A 6 6.17 5.41 -4.40
N LEU A 7 4.91 5.33 -4.83
CA LEU A 7 3.81 6.10 -4.25
C LEU A 7 3.58 5.75 -2.77
N ILE A 8 3.60 4.47 -2.39
CA ILE A 8 3.47 4.07 -0.99
C ILE A 8 4.68 4.57 -0.18
N HIS A 9 5.89 4.48 -0.73
CA HIS A 9 7.10 5.00 -0.09
C HIS A 9 7.01 6.50 0.16
N LEU A 10 6.62 7.29 -0.84
CA LEU A 10 6.41 8.72 -0.71
C LEU A 10 5.32 9.05 0.32
N ALA A 11 4.24 8.27 0.37
CA ALA A 11 3.23 8.41 1.41
C ALA A 11 3.81 8.18 2.81
N VAL A 12 4.67 7.16 3.00
CA VAL A 12 5.35 6.90 4.28
C VAL A 12 6.40 7.95 4.62
N VAL A 13 6.98 8.64 3.65
CA VAL A 13 7.85 9.80 3.89
C VAL A 13 7.02 11.02 4.33
N GLU A 14 5.85 11.25 3.73
CA GLU A 14 4.94 12.36 4.11
C GLU A 14 4.32 12.15 5.50
N LEU A 15 3.77 10.95 5.76
CA LEU A 15 4.28 10.10 6.84
C LEU A 15 5.02 10.76 7.97
N ALA A 16 6.31 11.01 7.80
CA ALA A 16 7.27 11.38 8.82
C ALA A 16 7.39 12.90 9.07
N ASP A 17 6.58 13.73 8.41
CA ASP A 17 6.62 15.18 8.57
C ASP A 17 6.27 15.63 10.02
N SER A 18 6.61 16.88 10.34
CA SER A 18 6.41 17.52 11.64
C SER A 18 4.96 17.94 11.93
N SER A 19 4.08 17.92 10.93
CA SER A 19 2.68 18.32 11.07
C SER A 19 1.87 17.38 11.99
N PRO A 20 0.66 17.77 12.44
CA PRO A 20 -0.19 16.89 13.24
C PRO A 20 -0.52 15.59 12.50
N ILE A 21 -0.62 14.46 13.22
CA ILE A 21 -0.81 13.12 12.62
C ILE A 21 -1.98 13.05 11.62
N LYS A 22 -3.08 13.74 11.93
CA LYS A 22 -4.25 13.84 11.06
C LYS A 22 -3.95 14.56 9.75
N GLN A 23 -3.22 15.67 9.81
CA GLN A 23 -2.84 16.44 8.63
C GLN A 23 -1.87 15.63 7.76
N ARG A 24 -0.87 14.99 8.38
CA ARG A 24 0.07 14.07 7.70
C ARG A 24 -0.66 12.98 6.95
N LEU A 25 -1.65 12.36 7.60
CA LEU A 25 -2.46 11.29 7.00
C LEU A 25 -3.28 11.78 5.80
N VAL A 26 -3.93 12.94 5.91
CA VAL A 26 -4.69 13.54 4.80
C VAL A 26 -3.76 13.86 3.63
N CYS A 27 -2.59 14.46 3.89
CA CYS A 27 -1.62 14.79 2.86
C CYS A 27 -1.05 13.54 2.18
N ALA A 28 -0.59 12.56 2.96
CA ALA A 28 -0.03 11.32 2.45
C ALA A 28 -1.04 10.57 1.56
N TYR A 29 -2.30 10.52 2.00
CA TYR A 29 -3.34 9.87 1.21
C TYR A 29 -3.66 10.65 -0.06
N SER A 30 -3.92 11.95 0.06
CA SER A 30 -4.42 12.75 -1.08
C SER A 30 -3.37 12.95 -2.17
N LYS A 31 -2.07 13.03 -1.80
CA LYS A 31 -0.97 13.27 -2.74
C LYS A 31 -0.50 12.00 -3.44
N PHE A 32 -0.52 10.85 -2.75
CA PHE A 32 0.14 9.63 -3.25
C PHE A 32 -0.81 8.44 -3.31
N LEU A 33 -1.52 8.13 -2.22
CA LEU A 33 -2.36 6.92 -2.16
C LEU A 33 -3.67 7.05 -2.97
N ALA A 34 -4.12 8.27 -3.25
CA ALA A 34 -5.32 8.50 -4.07
C ALA A 34 -5.09 8.19 -5.56
N GLU A 35 -3.85 8.32 -6.03
CA GLU A 35 -3.45 8.01 -7.41
C GLU A 35 -3.17 6.51 -7.62
N LEU A 36 -3.00 5.76 -6.52
CA LEU A 36 -2.64 4.36 -6.54
C LEU A 36 -3.83 3.47 -6.94
N ASP A 37 -3.64 2.65 -7.97
CA ASP A 37 -4.57 1.59 -8.36
C ASP A 37 -4.27 0.30 -7.57
N SER A 38 -5.29 -0.28 -6.94
CA SER A 38 -5.14 -1.54 -6.20
C SER A 38 -4.78 -2.70 -7.13
N ALA A 39 -5.12 -2.63 -8.42
CA ALA A 39 -4.70 -3.62 -9.41
C ALA A 39 -3.18 -3.69 -9.60
N GLU A 40 -2.45 -2.61 -9.32
CA GLU A 40 -0.99 -2.55 -9.42
C GLU A 40 -0.28 -3.12 -8.19
N LEU A 41 -1.02 -3.32 -7.09
CA LEU A 41 -0.45 -3.87 -5.87
C LEU A 41 -0.32 -5.39 -5.92
N PRO A 42 0.66 -5.97 -5.20
CA PRO A 42 0.74 -7.40 -4.93
C PRO A 42 -0.52 -7.94 -4.25
N ARG A 43 -0.89 -9.20 -4.51
CA ARG A 43 -2.14 -9.80 -3.99
C ARG A 43 -2.28 -9.68 -2.47
N GLY A 44 -1.20 -9.88 -1.73
CA GLY A 44 -1.19 -9.73 -0.27
C GLY A 44 -1.41 -8.30 0.23
N ALA A 45 -1.07 -7.29 -0.56
CA ALA A 45 -1.21 -5.87 -0.22
C ALA A 45 -2.58 -5.28 -0.63
N ARG A 46 -3.24 -5.86 -1.64
CA ARG A 46 -4.54 -5.36 -2.16
C ARG A 46 -5.61 -5.27 -1.08
N GLY A 47 -5.82 -6.36 -0.34
CA GLY A 47 -6.88 -6.43 0.67
C GLY A 47 -6.68 -5.40 1.79
N GLU A 48 -5.44 -5.19 2.22
CA GLU A 48 -5.10 -4.18 3.22
C GLU A 48 -5.30 -2.75 2.67
N PHE A 49 -4.89 -2.50 1.43
CA PHE A 49 -5.07 -1.19 0.80
C PHE A 49 -6.55 -0.86 0.58
N ASP A 50 -7.35 -1.78 0.07
CA ASP A 50 -8.78 -1.57 -0.15
C ASP A 50 -9.52 -1.34 1.17
N SER A 51 -9.14 -2.08 2.22
CA SER A 51 -9.68 -1.89 3.57
C SER A 51 -9.31 -0.52 4.14
N LEU A 52 -8.05 -0.09 3.97
CA LEU A 52 -7.58 1.23 4.40
C LEU A 52 -8.30 2.36 3.64
N ARG A 53 -8.44 2.21 2.32
CA ARG A 53 -9.13 3.16 1.44
C ARG A 53 -10.60 3.30 1.82
N SER A 54 -11.27 2.19 2.11
CA SER A 54 -12.66 2.21 2.57
C SER A 54 -12.79 2.93 3.91
N GLU A 55 -11.88 2.67 4.85
CA GLU A 55 -11.88 3.32 6.16
C GLU A 55 -11.65 4.83 6.05
N LEU A 56 -10.69 5.26 5.23
CA LEU A 56 -10.37 6.68 5.04
C LEU A 56 -11.39 7.44 4.19
N THR A 57 -12.25 6.76 3.44
CA THR A 57 -13.29 7.41 2.62
C THR A 57 -14.71 7.14 3.12
N ARG A 58 -14.86 6.59 4.33
CA ARG A 58 -16.17 6.18 4.89
C ARG A 58 -17.14 7.34 5.12
N VAL A 59 -16.63 8.54 5.39
CA VAL A 59 -17.46 9.70 5.74
C VAL A 59 -17.75 10.53 4.49
N THR A 60 -19.04 10.83 4.27
CA THR A 60 -19.46 11.74 3.21
C THR A 60 -18.90 13.15 3.46
N PRO A 61 -18.19 13.74 2.49
CA PRO A 61 -17.63 15.08 2.64
C PRO A 61 -18.69 16.18 2.61
N CYS A 62 -18.44 17.26 3.36
CA CYS A 62 -19.13 18.54 3.17
C CYS A 62 -18.70 19.23 1.86
N ARG A 63 -19.44 20.25 1.41
CA ARG A 63 -19.09 21.01 0.20
C ARG A 63 -17.67 21.60 0.32
N GLY A 64 -16.76 21.16 -0.55
CA GLY A 64 -15.38 21.68 -0.64
C GLY A 64 -14.31 20.91 0.12
N GLU A 65 -14.66 19.85 0.88
CA GLU A 65 -13.66 18.95 1.51
C GLU A 65 -13.56 17.60 0.77
N THR A 66 -12.43 16.90 0.91
CA THR A 66 -12.28 15.52 0.41
C THR A 66 -12.88 14.52 1.40
N ALA A 67 -13.30 13.34 0.92
CA ALA A 67 -13.81 12.28 1.80
C ALA A 67 -12.80 11.87 2.89
N VAL A 68 -11.50 11.94 2.57
CA VAL A 68 -10.43 11.67 3.54
C VAL A 68 -10.32 12.77 4.58
N ALA A 69 -10.37 14.04 4.19
CA ALA A 69 -10.41 15.15 5.15
C ALA A 69 -11.64 15.04 6.07
N ALA A 70 -12.81 14.70 5.52
CA ALA A 70 -14.05 14.51 6.28
C ALA A 70 -13.96 13.35 7.28
N THR A 71 -13.34 12.24 6.88
CA THR A 71 -13.17 11.06 7.73
C THR A 71 -12.14 11.32 8.83
N VAL A 72 -10.96 11.84 8.47
CA VAL A 72 -9.88 12.14 9.42
C VAL A 72 -10.30 13.22 10.44
N ARG A 73 -11.17 14.16 10.05
CA ARG A 73 -11.78 15.13 10.96
C ARG A 73 -12.57 14.47 12.10
N LYS A 74 -13.22 13.32 11.83
CA LYS A 74 -14.00 12.57 12.82
C LYS A 74 -13.17 11.56 13.61
N MET A 75 -12.00 11.18 13.12
CA MET A 75 -11.10 10.27 13.83
C MET A 75 -10.52 10.92 15.09
N SER A 76 -10.20 10.11 16.09
CA SER A 76 -9.28 10.44 17.18
C SER A 76 -7.82 10.49 16.68
N ASN A 77 -6.91 10.96 17.52
CA ASN A 77 -5.49 10.95 17.16
C ASN A 77 -4.94 9.51 17.11
N GLU A 78 -5.47 8.64 17.96
CA GLU A 78 -5.15 7.22 18.06
C GLU A 78 -5.60 6.46 16.81
N GLU A 79 -6.83 6.69 16.33
CA GLU A 79 -7.33 6.11 15.07
C GLU A 79 -6.51 6.58 13.87
N ALA A 80 -6.17 7.87 13.81
CA ALA A 80 -5.30 8.41 12.74
C ALA A 80 -3.90 7.77 12.79
N ALA A 81 -3.32 7.60 13.99
CA ALA A 81 -2.05 6.92 14.15
C ALA A 81 -2.11 5.43 13.76
N SER A 82 -3.23 4.75 14.05
CA SER A 82 -3.47 3.38 13.60
C SER A 82 -3.50 3.27 12.07
N CYS A 83 -4.21 4.19 11.40
CA CYS A 83 -4.21 4.29 9.94
C CYS A 83 -2.79 4.53 9.38
N ALA A 84 -2.03 5.44 9.98
CA ALA A 84 -0.65 5.71 9.58
C ALA A 84 0.25 4.46 9.70
N ARG A 85 0.10 3.67 10.79
CA ARG A 85 0.81 2.39 10.95
C ARG A 85 0.44 1.38 9.86
N ARG A 86 -0.83 1.33 9.45
CA ARG A 86 -1.29 0.46 8.36
C ARG A 86 -0.69 0.85 7.02
N VAL A 87 -0.47 2.15 6.75
CA VAL A 87 0.27 2.59 5.55
C VAL A 87 1.72 2.07 5.57
N VAL A 88 2.39 2.08 6.73
CA VAL A 88 3.73 1.50 6.89
C VAL A 88 3.72 -0.04 6.74
N GLN A 89 2.67 -0.72 7.20
CA GLN A 89 2.51 -2.16 6.96
C GLN A 89 2.28 -2.48 5.49
N LEU A 90 1.49 -1.66 4.80
CA LEU A 90 1.26 -1.78 3.35
C LEU A 90 2.56 -1.67 2.57
N LEU A 91 3.46 -0.79 3.01
CA LEU A 91 4.82 -0.68 2.50
C LEU A 91 5.54 -2.04 2.64
N ASN A 92 5.60 -2.62 3.83
CA ASN A 92 6.25 -3.93 4.01
C ASN A 92 5.66 -5.05 3.13
N LEU A 93 4.33 -5.08 2.98
CA LEU A 93 3.63 -6.05 2.13
C LEU A 93 3.96 -5.86 0.64
N ALA A 94 4.08 -4.62 0.19
CA ALA A 94 4.45 -4.29 -1.18
C ALA A 94 5.90 -4.70 -1.51
N GLN A 95 6.82 -4.68 -0.53
CA GLN A 95 8.20 -5.19 -0.67
C GLN A 95 8.29 -6.72 -0.66
N THR A 96 7.46 -7.39 0.13
CA THR A 96 7.63 -8.82 0.40
C THR A 96 7.45 -9.68 -0.86
N GLU A 97 6.59 -9.29 -1.81
CA GLU A 97 6.49 -10.01 -3.09
C GLU A 97 7.69 -9.79 -4.04
N VAL A 98 8.47 -8.71 -3.87
CA VAL A 98 9.72 -8.53 -4.65
C VAL A 98 10.75 -9.59 -4.24
N LEU A 99 10.74 -10.01 -2.97
CA LEU A 99 11.66 -11.01 -2.43
C LEU A 99 11.19 -12.46 -2.65
N VAL A 100 9.89 -12.69 -2.84
CA VAL A 100 9.27 -14.01 -3.07
C VAL A 100 8.84 -14.18 -4.53
N ALA A 101 9.53 -13.53 -5.48
CA ALA A 101 9.44 -13.96 -6.86
C ALA A 101 9.80 -15.46 -6.89
N PRO A 102 8.90 -16.35 -7.35
CA PRO A 102 9.20 -17.77 -7.34
C PRO A 102 10.45 -17.93 -8.19
N VAL A 103 11.48 -18.55 -7.60
CA VAL A 103 12.53 -19.19 -8.38
C VAL A 103 11.74 -20.00 -9.42
N ARG A 104 11.78 -19.58 -10.68
CA ARG A 104 11.31 -20.43 -11.77
C ARG A 104 12.27 -21.60 -11.70
N SER A 105 11.88 -22.64 -10.96
CA SER A 105 12.53 -23.92 -11.00
C SER A 105 12.30 -24.40 -12.41
N SER A 106 13.24 -24.03 -13.29
CA SER A 106 13.45 -24.65 -14.56
C SER A 106 13.66 -26.11 -14.23
N ARG A 107 12.56 -26.87 -14.26
CA ARG A 107 12.57 -28.32 -14.31
C ARG A 107 13.17 -28.65 -15.67
N ALA A 108 14.49 -28.50 -15.77
CA ALA A 108 15.29 -29.03 -16.84
C ALA A 108 15.06 -30.54 -16.76
N VAL A 109 14.19 -31.02 -17.64
CA VAL A 109 14.01 -32.44 -17.88
C VAL A 109 15.34 -32.89 -18.45
N VAL A 110 16.23 -33.38 -17.59
CA VAL A 110 17.46 -34.04 -17.99
C VAL A 110 17.02 -35.27 -18.78
N SER A 111 17.10 -35.17 -20.11
CA SER A 111 17.03 -36.33 -20.98
C SER A 111 18.27 -37.16 -20.70
N LEU A 112 18.14 -38.11 -19.77
CA LEU A 112 19.12 -39.16 -19.57
C LEU A 112 19.20 -39.96 -20.86
N PHE A 113 20.28 -39.72 -21.62
CA PHE A 113 20.80 -40.66 -22.59
C PHE A 113 20.90 -42.03 -21.92
N SER A 114 20.10 -42.98 -22.35
CA SER A 114 20.36 -44.40 -22.11
C SER A 114 21.37 -44.89 -23.13
N ALA A 115 22.53 -45.28 -22.61
CA ALA A 115 23.49 -46.34 -22.99
C ALA A 115 23.56 -46.76 -24.48
N GLU A 116 24.71 -46.60 -25.15
CA GLU A 116 25.84 -47.55 -25.18
C GLU A 116 25.44 -48.97 -25.63
N ALA A 117 25.73 -49.30 -26.90
CA ALA A 117 26.76 -50.25 -27.36
C ALA A 117 26.41 -50.84 -28.74
#